data_AF-A0AAE1FA76-F1
#
_entry.id   AF-A0AAE1FA76-F1
#
_cell.length_a   1.000
_cell.length_b   1.000
_cell.length_c   1.000
_cell.angle_alpha   90.00
_cell.angle_beta   90.00
_cell.angle_gamma   90.00
#
_symmetry.space_group_name_H-M   'P 1'
#
loop_
_entity.id
_entity.type
_entity.pdbx_description
1 polymer ?
#
loop_
_entity_poly.entity_id
_entity_poly.type
_entity_poly.pdbx_seq_one_letter_code
_entity_poly.pdbx_strand_id
1 'polypeptide(L)'
;MKIQKAQKAGGSTSGEGNIMPGKRTRSHSAESSTSSQQSCFFCRQPGVETLHDATTFKLDQRVRQCATQIGDHELLTRLSMGDMRALDAKYHSKCLMFLYNSAKSSVNVEYKTGHEREVSGIVMAELPLYIEDTHLENLLTD
;
A
#
# COMPACT_ATOMS: atom_id res chain seq x y z
N MET A 1 -48.95 31.55 -40.13
CA MET A 1 -48.44 32.76 -39.43
C MET A 1 -47.14 33.18 -40.10
N LYS A 2 -47.00 34.47 -40.47
CA LYS A 2 -45.89 35.00 -41.28
C LYS A 2 -44.80 35.56 -40.35
N ILE A 3 -43.56 35.15 -40.62
CA ILE A 3 -42.30 35.54 -39.99
C ILE A 3 -41.93 37.01 -40.27
N GLN A 4 -41.40 37.71 -39.26
CA GLN A 4 -40.68 39.00 -39.39
C GLN A 4 -39.28 38.89 -38.74
N LYS A 5 -38.30 39.54 -39.38
CA LYS A 5 -36.84 39.47 -39.13
C LYS A 5 -36.33 40.62 -38.24
N ALA A 6 -35.03 40.52 -37.91
CA ALA A 6 -34.05 41.54 -37.50
C ALA A 6 -33.97 41.85 -35.99
N GLN A 7 -32.82 42.13 -35.35
CA GLN A 7 -31.47 42.46 -35.84
C GLN A 7 -30.41 42.28 -34.71
N LYS A 8 -29.19 42.07 -35.18
CA LYS A 8 -27.90 42.02 -34.49
C LYS A 8 -27.55 43.34 -33.79
N ALA A 9 -27.10 43.28 -32.54
CA ALA A 9 -26.25 44.32 -31.95
C ALA A 9 -25.10 43.64 -31.21
N GLY A 10 -23.92 43.70 -31.81
CA GLY A 10 -22.67 43.52 -31.08
C GLY A 10 -22.38 44.80 -30.30
N GLY A 11 -21.99 44.65 -29.04
CA GLY A 11 -21.50 45.73 -28.20
C GLY A 11 -20.39 45.20 -27.33
N SER A 12 -19.14 45.37 -27.78
CA SER A 12 -17.97 45.26 -26.92
C SER A 12 -17.86 46.54 -26.11
N THR A 13 -18.04 46.45 -24.79
CA THR A 13 -17.61 47.48 -23.84
C THR A 13 -17.01 46.79 -22.64
N SER A 14 -15.68 46.91 -22.52
CA SER A 14 -14.90 46.53 -21.36
C SER A 14 -15.34 47.34 -20.15
N GLY A 15 -15.58 46.69 -19.02
CA GLY A 15 -15.74 47.35 -17.74
C GLY A 15 -16.51 46.52 -16.72
N GLU A 16 -15.86 46.34 -15.57
CA GLU A 16 -16.43 46.02 -14.27
C GLU A 16 -16.68 44.54 -13.93
N GLY A 17 -16.07 44.16 -12.81
CA GLY A 17 -16.33 42.90 -12.14
C GLY A 17 -17.72 42.88 -11.54
N ASN A 18 -18.36 41.73 -11.63
CA ASN A 18 -19.12 41.18 -10.52
C ASN A 18 -19.20 39.66 -10.69
N ILE A 19 -18.73 38.93 -9.68
CA ILE A 19 -18.62 37.48 -9.67
C ILE A 19 -20.01 36.91 -9.37
N MET A 20 -20.70 36.40 -10.39
CA MET A 20 -21.82 35.48 -10.16
C MET A 20 -21.27 34.14 -9.63
N PRO A 21 -21.81 33.58 -8.52
CA PRO A 21 -21.51 32.21 -8.14
C PRO A 21 -22.31 31.27 -9.04
N GLY A 22 -21.78 31.00 -10.23
CA GLY A 22 -22.24 29.87 -11.04
C GLY A 22 -22.10 28.59 -10.21
N LYS A 23 -23.18 27.82 -10.11
CA LYS A 23 -23.24 26.52 -9.42
C LYS A 23 -22.08 25.65 -9.93
N ARG A 24 -21.03 25.54 -9.12
CA ARG A 24 -19.84 24.74 -9.45
C ARG A 24 -20.20 23.29 -9.25
N THR A 25 -20.43 22.56 -10.34
CA THR A 25 -20.34 21.10 -10.32
C THR A 25 -18.97 20.75 -9.75
N ARG A 26 -18.95 19.94 -8.69
CA ARG A 26 -17.72 19.50 -8.02
C ARG A 26 -16.85 18.84 -9.08
N SER A 27 -15.86 19.57 -9.59
CA SER A 27 -14.81 19.01 -10.41
C SER A 27 -14.14 17.96 -9.53
N HIS A 28 -14.29 16.69 -9.91
CA HIS A 28 -13.46 15.63 -9.37
C HIS A 28 -12.02 16.08 -9.64
N SER A 29 -11.31 16.49 -8.60
CA SER A 29 -9.88 16.68 -8.68
C SER A 29 -9.33 15.41 -9.29
N ALA A 30 -8.61 15.56 -10.41
CA ALA A 30 -7.94 14.46 -11.07
C ALA A 30 -7.31 13.60 -9.99
N GLU A 31 -7.78 12.35 -9.91
CA GLU A 31 -7.10 11.33 -9.15
C GLU A 31 -5.67 11.40 -9.63
N SER A 32 -4.79 11.92 -8.78
CA SER A 32 -3.36 11.84 -9.00
C SER A 32 -3.05 10.36 -8.86
N SER A 33 -3.38 9.58 -9.88
CA SER A 33 -2.69 8.36 -10.22
C SER A 33 -1.26 8.80 -10.51
N THR A 34 -0.51 9.03 -9.44
CA THR A 34 0.94 9.04 -9.51
C THR A 34 1.24 7.74 -10.23
N SER A 35 1.73 7.86 -11.47
CA SER A 35 2.38 6.77 -12.17
C SER A 35 3.53 6.36 -11.26
N SER A 36 3.20 5.43 -10.36
CA SER A 36 3.97 5.20 -9.16
C SER A 36 5.17 4.43 -9.63
N GLN A 37 6.32 5.10 -9.65
CA GLN A 37 7.60 4.45 -9.82
C GLN A 37 7.60 3.27 -8.85
N GLN A 38 7.53 2.07 -9.45
CA GLN A 38 7.37 0.79 -8.77
C GLN A 38 8.58 0.63 -7.85
N SER A 39 8.41 1.03 -6.59
CA SER A 39 9.47 1.12 -5.59
C SER A 39 9.08 0.25 -4.42
N CYS A 40 10.08 -0.34 -3.78
CA CYS A 40 9.85 -1.19 -2.63
C CYS A 40 9.34 -0.36 -1.45
N PHE A 41 8.22 -0.78 -0.87
CA PHE A 41 7.58 -0.18 0.29
C PHE A 41 8.52 -0.09 1.51
N PHE A 42 9.49 -0.99 1.63
CA PHE A 42 10.44 -1.02 2.74
C PHE A 42 11.66 -0.13 2.50
N CYS A 43 12.41 -0.35 1.41
CA CYS A 43 13.68 0.35 1.17
C CYS A 43 13.59 1.58 0.25
N ARG A 44 12.41 1.86 -0.31
CA ARG A 44 12.12 2.96 -1.26
C ARG A 44 12.98 2.95 -2.53
N GLN A 45 13.76 1.90 -2.75
CA GLN A 45 14.54 1.77 -3.98
C GLN A 45 13.63 1.28 -5.11
N PRO A 46 13.80 1.80 -6.33
CA PRO A 46 13.12 1.28 -7.51
C PRO A 46 13.57 -0.16 -7.79
N GLY A 47 12.67 -0.95 -8.37
CA GLY A 47 12.91 -2.36 -8.65
C GLY A 47 14.01 -2.59 -9.71
N VAL A 48 15.25 -2.78 -9.26
CA VAL A 48 16.25 -3.53 -10.04
C VAL A 48 15.94 -5.04 -9.94
N GLU A 49 15.37 -5.46 -8.82
CA GLU A 49 14.89 -6.81 -8.56
C GLU A 49 13.35 -6.91 -8.70
N THR A 50 12.85 -8.13 -8.84
CA THR A 50 11.40 -8.41 -8.93
C THR A 50 10.67 -7.95 -7.67
N LEU A 51 9.72 -7.03 -7.84
CA LEU A 51 8.83 -6.56 -6.78
C LEU A 51 7.58 -7.44 -6.71
N HIS A 52 7.16 -7.79 -5.50
CA HIS A 52 5.95 -8.55 -5.22
C HIS A 52 4.84 -7.64 -4.71
N ASP A 53 3.61 -7.93 -5.09
CA ASP A 53 2.43 -7.18 -4.66
C ASP A 53 1.98 -7.61 -3.26
N ALA A 54 1.61 -6.64 -2.41
CA ALA A 54 1.01 -6.89 -1.11
C ALA A 54 -0.49 -7.20 -1.25
N THR A 55 -0.82 -8.43 -1.61
CA THR A 55 -2.21 -8.81 -1.92
C THR A 55 -3.06 -9.17 -0.70
N THR A 56 -2.45 -9.44 0.46
CA THR A 56 -3.14 -9.99 1.63
C THR A 56 -3.13 -9.05 2.84
N PHE A 57 -4.27 -8.93 3.51
CA PHE A 57 -4.37 -8.19 4.78
C PHE A 57 -3.52 -8.80 5.89
N LYS A 58 -3.37 -10.14 5.87
CA LYS A 58 -2.51 -10.87 6.83
C LYS A 58 -1.05 -10.43 6.73
N LEU A 59 -0.56 -10.06 5.55
CA LEU A 59 0.79 -9.53 5.37
C LEU A 59 0.95 -8.19 6.11
N ASP A 60 0.00 -7.25 5.92
CA ASP A 60 0.02 -5.95 6.59
C ASP A 60 0.04 -6.10 8.12
N GLN A 61 -0.83 -6.96 8.66
CA GLN A 61 -0.90 -7.20 10.09
C GLN A 61 0.44 -7.69 10.67
N ARG A 62 1.09 -8.66 10.00
CA ARG A 62 2.40 -9.17 10.42
C ARG A 62 3.48 -8.09 10.32
N VAL A 63 3.47 -7.30 9.25
CA VAL A 63 4.42 -6.21 9.06
C VAL A 63 4.26 -5.15 10.15
N ARG A 64 3.03 -4.77 10.53
CA ARG A 64 2.78 -3.86 11.68
C ARG A 64 3.29 -4.44 12.99
N GLN A 65 3.04 -5.71 13.26
CA GLN A 65 3.52 -6.37 14.48
C GLN A 65 5.04 -6.32 14.56
N CYS A 66 5.73 -6.71 13.48
CA CYS A 66 7.18 -6.67 13.41
C CYS A 66 7.73 -5.24 13.53
N ALA A 67 7.13 -4.27 12.83
CA ALA A 67 7.54 -2.86 12.89
C ALA A 67 7.39 -2.28 14.31
N THR A 68 6.29 -2.62 15.00
CA THR A 68 6.06 -2.25 16.40
C THR A 68 7.09 -2.88 17.33
N GLN A 69 7.37 -4.17 17.12
CA GLN A 69 8.31 -4.94 17.93
C GLN A 69 9.76 -4.44 17.82
N ILE A 70 10.19 -4.01 16.63
CA ILE A 70 11.55 -3.47 16.44
C ILE A 70 11.63 -1.95 16.65
N GLY A 71 10.49 -1.28 16.87
CA GLY A 71 10.42 0.18 16.99
C GLY A 71 10.71 0.94 15.69
N ASP A 72 10.39 0.37 14.52
CA ASP A 72 10.60 1.05 13.23
C ASP A 72 9.50 2.08 12.99
N HIS A 73 9.72 3.28 13.51
CA HIS A 73 8.79 4.41 13.40
C HIS A 73 8.59 4.87 11.95
N GLU A 74 9.59 4.71 11.08
CA GLU A 74 9.45 5.13 9.69
C GLU A 74 8.49 4.20 8.95
N LEU A 75 8.63 2.88 9.15
CA LEU A 75 7.71 1.90 8.59
C LEU A 75 6.30 2.05 9.17
N LEU A 76 6.17 2.29 10.48
CA LEU A 76 4.87 2.55 11.13
C LEU A 76 4.17 3.80 10.58
N THR A 77 4.92 4.86 10.29
CA THR A 77 4.36 6.08 9.69
C THR A 77 3.83 5.82 8.29
N ARG A 78 4.51 4.99 7.49
CA ARG A 78 3.99 4.62 6.15
C ARG A 78 2.71 3.80 6.26
N LEU A 79 2.68 2.88 7.22
CA LEU A 79 1.50 2.07 7.51
C LEU A 79 0.35 2.90 8.12
N SER A 80 0.59 4.08 8.69
CA SER A 80 -0.52 4.92 9.16
C SER A 80 -1.29 5.59 8.01
N MET A 81 -0.68 5.71 6.83
CA MET A 81 -1.32 6.26 5.63
C MET A 81 -2.38 5.30 5.04
N GLY A 82 -2.24 4.01 5.29
CA GLY A 82 -3.12 2.95 4.78
C GLY A 82 -2.50 1.58 5.00
N ASP A 83 -3.31 0.53 4.87
CA ASP A 83 -2.74 -0.83 4.83
C ASP A 83 -1.98 -1.06 3.50
N MET A 84 -1.04 -1.99 3.52
CA MET A 84 -0.20 -2.28 2.36
C MET A 84 -1.00 -2.64 1.10
N ARG A 85 -2.22 -3.17 1.24
CA ARG A 85 -3.08 -3.52 0.11
C ARG A 85 -3.77 -2.30 -0.49
N ALA A 86 -4.30 -1.41 0.35
CA ALA A 86 -4.95 -0.16 -0.04
C ALA A 86 -3.97 0.82 -0.71
N LEU A 87 -2.68 0.71 -0.37
CA LEU A 87 -1.60 1.47 -1.00
C LEU A 87 -1.05 0.80 -2.27
N ASP A 88 -1.61 -0.33 -2.71
CA ASP A 88 -1.08 -1.19 -3.78
C ASP A 88 0.44 -1.39 -3.63
N ALA A 89 0.88 -1.59 -2.38
CA ALA A 89 2.28 -1.55 -2.03
C ALA A 89 3.01 -2.75 -2.64
N LYS A 90 4.20 -2.50 -3.18
CA LYS A 90 5.09 -3.54 -3.68
C LYS A 90 6.33 -3.67 -2.84
N TYR A 91 6.92 -4.84 -2.78
CA TYR A 91 8.09 -5.08 -1.93
C TYR A 91 9.07 -6.08 -2.53
N HIS A 92 10.34 -5.95 -2.13
CA HIS A 92 11.33 -7.00 -2.36
C HIS A 92 11.15 -8.12 -1.34
N SER A 93 11.15 -9.37 -1.78
CA SER A 93 11.14 -10.54 -0.90
C SER A 93 12.27 -10.48 0.14
N LYS A 94 13.46 -9.99 -0.25
CA LYS A 94 14.60 -9.79 0.66
C LYS A 94 14.31 -8.80 1.78
N CYS A 95 13.65 -7.68 1.47
CA CYS A 95 13.31 -6.66 2.47
C CYS A 95 12.30 -7.19 3.49
N LEU A 96 11.32 -7.98 3.03
CA LEU A 96 10.35 -8.61 3.94
C LEU A 96 11.03 -9.63 4.86
N MET A 97 11.92 -10.47 4.31
CA MET A 97 12.70 -11.41 5.11
C MET A 97 13.59 -10.70 6.14
N PHE A 98 14.23 -9.59 5.74
CA PHE A 98 15.04 -8.78 6.64
C PHE A 98 14.22 -8.24 7.81
N LEU A 99 13.02 -7.71 7.55
CA LEU A 99 12.11 -7.25 8.59
C LEU A 99 11.78 -8.37 9.59
N TYR A 100 11.40 -9.55 9.10
CA TYR A 100 11.07 -10.69 9.96
C TYR A 100 12.28 -11.18 10.77
N ASN A 101 13.47 -11.20 10.18
CA ASN A 101 14.69 -11.62 10.87
C ASN A 101 15.10 -10.62 11.94
N SER A 102 14.96 -9.32 11.68
CA SER A 102 15.19 -8.25 12.65
C SER A 102 14.23 -8.37 13.84
N ALA A 103 12.95 -8.60 13.58
CA ALA A 103 11.93 -8.83 14.62
C ALA A 103 12.19 -10.08 15.46
N LYS A 104 12.62 -11.19 14.84
CA LYS A 104 13.04 -12.39 15.56
C LYS A 104 14.28 -12.14 16.43
N SER A 105 15.20 -11.30 15.96
CA SER A 105 16.44 -10.99 16.67
C SER A 105 16.18 -10.09 17.88
N SER A 106 15.17 -9.19 17.83
CA SER A 106 14.83 -8.36 18.99
C SER A 106 14.22 -9.17 20.14
N VAL A 107 13.37 -10.16 19.84
CA VAL A 107 12.90 -11.15 20.83
C VAL A 107 14.07 -11.90 21.45
N ASN A 108 15.12 -12.13 20.68
CA ASN A 108 16.26 -12.90 21.13
C ASN A 108 17.10 -12.20 22.21
N VAL A 109 17.09 -10.86 22.20
CA VAL A 109 17.79 -10.04 23.17
C VAL A 109 17.05 -10.05 24.52
N GLU A 110 15.72 -10.08 24.51
CA GLU A 110 14.91 -10.04 25.73
C GLU A 110 15.05 -11.30 26.60
N TYR A 111 15.32 -12.47 26.01
CA TYR A 111 15.52 -13.70 26.80
C TYR A 111 16.97 -13.92 27.29
N LYS A 112 17.93 -13.10 26.84
CA LYS A 112 19.37 -13.32 27.09
C LYS A 112 19.91 -12.70 28.37
N THR A 113 19.05 -12.24 29.28
CA THR A 113 19.49 -11.82 30.63
C THR A 113 19.68 -12.97 31.63
N GLY A 114 19.56 -14.24 31.20
CA GLY A 114 20.03 -15.35 32.03
C GLY A 114 19.70 -16.74 31.52
N HIS A 115 20.48 -17.28 30.58
CA HIS A 115 20.99 -18.65 30.65
C HIS A 115 21.96 -18.93 29.50
N GLU A 116 22.97 -19.73 29.80
CA GLU A 116 24.03 -20.17 28.89
C GLU A 116 23.43 -20.90 27.68
N ARG A 117 23.98 -20.64 26.49
CA ARG A 117 23.43 -21.13 25.23
C ARG A 117 23.73 -22.63 25.08
N GLU A 118 22.89 -23.47 25.64
CA GLU A 118 22.72 -24.82 25.13
C GLU A 118 21.97 -24.73 23.80
N VAL A 119 22.70 -24.98 22.71
CA VAL A 119 22.14 -24.97 21.35
C VAL A 119 21.27 -26.21 21.21
N SER A 120 19.99 -26.09 21.56
CA SER A 120 19.02 -27.12 21.24
C SER A 120 18.73 -27.05 19.74
N GLY A 121 19.26 -28.02 18.99
CA GLY A 121 18.92 -28.23 17.58
C GLY A 121 17.45 -28.63 17.48
N ILE A 122 16.58 -27.64 17.28
CA ILE A 122 15.17 -27.92 17.00
C ILE A 122 15.05 -28.24 15.51
N VAL A 123 14.92 -29.54 15.29
CA VAL A 123 14.53 -30.26 14.09
C VAL A 123 13.30 -29.61 13.43
N MET A 124 13.32 -29.48 12.11
CA MET A 124 12.12 -29.17 11.31
C MET A 124 11.18 -30.38 11.35
N ALA A 125 10.40 -30.48 12.42
CA ALA A 125 9.26 -31.37 12.47
C ALA A 125 8.07 -30.61 11.86
N GLU A 126 7.62 -31.09 10.70
CA GLU A 126 6.40 -30.69 9.98
C GLU A 126 6.53 -29.54 8.97
N LEU A 127 7.07 -29.91 7.80
CA LEU A 127 6.89 -29.22 6.53
C LEU A 127 6.18 -30.23 5.61
N PRO A 128 4.83 -30.37 5.64
CA PRO A 128 3.99 -29.71 4.62
C PRO A 128 2.48 -29.57 4.97
N LEU A 129 1.92 -28.37 5.17
CA LEU A 129 0.46 -28.10 4.97
C LEU A 129 0.19 -26.60 4.72
N TYR A 130 0.71 -26.01 3.63
CA TYR A 130 0.17 -24.73 3.14
C TYR A 130 0.38 -24.49 1.64
N ILE A 131 0.14 -25.53 0.83
CA ILE A 131 -0.06 -25.41 -0.64
C ILE A 131 -1.42 -26.00 -1.04
N GLU A 132 -2.30 -26.29 -0.08
CA GLU A 132 -3.59 -26.96 -0.34
C GLU A 132 -4.78 -26.00 -0.37
N ASP A 133 -4.60 -24.71 -0.07
CA ASP A 133 -5.65 -23.71 -0.23
C ASP A 133 -5.72 -23.12 -1.66
N THR A 134 -5.00 -23.69 -2.64
CA THR A 134 -5.13 -23.29 -4.06
C THR A 134 -5.61 -24.43 -4.97
N HIS A 135 -6.01 -25.58 -4.44
CA HIS A 135 -6.52 -26.68 -5.29
C HIS A 135 -7.86 -27.31 -4.86
N LEU A 136 -8.46 -26.91 -3.73
CA LEU A 136 -9.79 -27.39 -3.34
C LEU A 136 -10.95 -26.52 -3.85
N GLU A 137 -10.73 -25.27 -4.24
CA GLU A 137 -11.77 -24.44 -4.86
C GLU A 137 -11.95 -24.71 -6.37
N ASN A 138 -11.05 -25.50 -7.00
CA ASN A 138 -11.19 -25.91 -8.40
C ASN A 138 -11.78 -27.33 -8.58
N LEU A 139 -12.31 -27.94 -7.52
CA LEU A 139 -12.99 -29.25 -7.59
C LEU A 139 -14.46 -29.20 -7.08
N LEU A 140 -15.02 -28.01 -6.87
CA LEU A 140 -16.42 -27.80 -6.52
C LEU A 140 -17.14 -26.84 -7.47
N THR A 141 -16.77 -26.89 -8.75
CA THR A 141 -17.65 -26.49 -9.85
C THR A 141 -17.81 -27.70 -10.76
N ASP A 142 -18.90 -28.43 -10.54
CA ASP A 142 -19.55 -29.31 -11.51
C ASP A 142 -19.68 -28.65 -12.90
#